data_AF-A0A3Q9XY02-F1
#
_entry.id   AF-A0A3Q9XY02-F1
#
_cell.length_a   1.000
_cell.length_b   1.000
_cell.length_c   1.000
_cell.angle_alpha   90.00
_cell.angle_beta   90.00
_cell.angle_gamma   90.00
#
_symmetry.space_group_name_H-M   'P 1'
#
loop_
_entity.id
_entity.type
_entity.pdbx_description
1 polymer ?
#
loop_
_entity_poly.entity_id
_entity_poly.type
_entity_poly.pdbx_seq_one_letter_code
_entity_poly.pdbx_strand_id
1 'polypeptide(L)'
;MQIKLLINPRNQGIAAELIPGVEIKIHEKWMLDAITASGITVSKEFKEQYHTGWYIYPTEDKAIFAKVFEQFYFVHGLQQQGYYWREKDEDDQLSLEEKLAKIIILS
;
A
#
# COMPACT_ATOMS: atom_id res chain seq x y z
N MET A 1 5.82 12.76 8.77
CA MET A 1 5.39 11.37 8.55
C MET A 1 5.02 11.26 7.08
N GLN A 2 5.75 10.45 6.29
CA GLN A 2 5.62 10.48 4.83
C GLN A 2 4.77 9.30 4.37
N ILE A 3 3.67 9.59 3.67
CA ILE A 3 2.76 8.58 3.11
C ILE A 3 3.46 7.95 1.91
N LYS A 4 3.36 6.62 1.79
CA LYS A 4 3.87 5.88 0.63
C LYS A 4 2.71 5.39 -0.22
N LEU A 5 2.84 5.51 -1.53
CA LEU A 5 1.88 5.04 -2.52
C LEU A 5 2.42 3.81 -3.22
N LEU A 6 1.65 2.72 -3.23
CA LEU A 6 1.94 1.56 -4.07
C LEU A 6 1.30 1.81 -5.43
N ILE A 7 2.12 1.84 -6.48
CA ILE A 7 1.67 2.15 -7.83
C ILE A 7 1.51 0.87 -8.64
N ASN A 8 0.36 0.72 -9.30
CA ASN A 8 0.15 -0.36 -10.26
C ASN A 8 0.81 -0.01 -11.61
N PRO A 9 1.74 -0.85 -12.11
CA PRO A 9 2.46 -0.54 -13.35
C PRO A 9 1.57 -0.52 -14.59
N ARG A 10 0.42 -1.21 -14.58
CA ARG A 10 -0.45 -1.38 -15.75
C ARG A 10 -1.24 -0.11 -16.08
N ASN A 11 -1.66 0.63 -15.06
CA ASN A 11 -2.52 1.80 -15.21
C ASN A 11 -1.96 3.07 -14.53
N GLN A 12 -0.78 2.96 -13.89
CA GLN A 12 -0.15 4.02 -13.08
C GLN A 12 -1.06 4.54 -11.95
N GLY A 13 -2.08 3.77 -11.57
CA GLY A 13 -3.01 4.10 -10.49
C GLY A 13 -2.43 3.77 -9.12
N ILE A 14 -2.98 4.42 -8.10
CA ILE A 14 -2.66 4.14 -6.69
C ILE A 14 -3.37 2.84 -6.30
N ALA A 15 -2.59 1.79 -6.08
CA ALA A 15 -3.10 0.49 -5.62
C ALA A 15 -3.32 0.48 -4.11
N ALA A 16 -2.44 1.14 -3.35
CA ALA A 16 -2.56 1.29 -1.91
C ALA A 16 -1.89 2.57 -1.39
N GLU A 17 -2.42 3.15 -0.31
CA GLU A 17 -1.82 4.24 0.46
C GLU A 17 -1.39 3.71 1.84
N LEU A 18 -0.10 3.73 2.13
CA LEU A 18 0.48 3.34 3.41
C LEU A 18 0.78 4.57 4.25
N ILE A 19 0.14 4.63 5.42
CA ILE A 19 0.46 5.56 6.50
C ILE A 19 1.33 4.79 7.50
N PRO A 20 2.67 4.99 7.51
CA PRO A 20 3.58 4.11 8.26
C PRO A 20 3.22 4.00 9.74
N GLY A 21 3.06 2.77 10.22
CA GLY A 21 2.73 2.47 11.61
C GLY A 21 1.31 2.84 12.04
N VAL A 22 0.44 3.26 11.12
CA VAL A 22 -0.95 3.66 11.44
C VAL A 22 -1.94 2.78 10.70
N GLU A 23 -1.99 2.86 9.37
CA GLU A 23 -2.92 2.08 8.57
C GLU A 23 -2.46 2.00 7.11
N ILE A 24 -3.09 1.09 6.37
CA ILE A 24 -3.00 1.04 4.91
C ILE A 24 -4.41 1.05 4.32
N LYS A 25 -4.60 1.87 3.29
CA LYS A 25 -5.80 1.85 2.44
C LYS A 25 -5.48 1.14 1.14
N ILE A 26 -6.23 0.10 0.83
CA ILE A 26 -6.12 -0.63 -0.44
C ILE A 26 -7.23 -0.14 -1.36
N HIS A 27 -6.87 0.38 -2.52
CA HIS A 27 -7.80 0.91 -3.52
C HIS A 27 -8.13 -0.11 -4.60
N GLU A 28 -7.23 -1.07 -4.84
CA GLU A 28 -7.48 -2.12 -5.82
C GLU A 28 -8.34 -3.24 -5.26
N LYS A 29 -9.54 -3.40 -5.83
CA LYS A 29 -10.52 -4.39 -5.39
C LYS A 29 -9.95 -5.80 -5.38
N TRP A 30 -9.28 -6.22 -6.46
CA TRP A 30 -8.75 -7.58 -6.55
C TRP A 30 -7.69 -7.86 -5.46
N MET A 31 -6.89 -6.84 -5.11
CA MET A 31 -5.87 -6.93 -4.07
C MET A 31 -6.53 -7.06 -2.70
N LEU A 32 -7.54 -6.22 -2.43
CA LEU A 32 -8.32 -6.27 -1.21
C LEU A 32 -9.04 -7.62 -1.07
N ASP A 33 -9.68 -8.11 -2.14
CA ASP A 33 -10.36 -9.40 -2.18
C ASP A 33 -9.38 -10.54 -1.85
N ALA A 34 -8.20 -10.55 -2.47
CA ALA A 34 -7.18 -11.57 -2.27
C ALA A 34 -6.69 -11.60 -0.81
N ILE A 35 -6.31 -10.45 -0.25
CA ILE A 35 -5.78 -10.37 1.11
C ILE A 35 -6.88 -10.60 2.15
N THR A 36 -8.13 -10.23 1.87
CA THR A 36 -9.26 -10.54 2.74
C THR A 36 -9.51 -12.05 2.78
N ALA A 37 -9.35 -12.75 1.66
CA ALA A 37 -9.54 -14.19 1.59
C ALA A 37 -8.39 -14.98 2.23
N SER A 38 -7.13 -14.60 2.00
CA SER A 38 -5.96 -15.38 2.42
C SER A 38 -5.27 -14.87 3.68
N GLY A 39 -5.49 -13.62 4.06
CA GLY A 39 -4.62 -12.90 5.00
C GLY A 39 -3.20 -12.72 4.45
N ILE A 40 -2.35 -12.07 5.24
CA ILE A 40 -0.91 -12.00 5.01
C ILE A 40 -0.23 -12.96 5.98
N THR A 41 0.46 -13.97 5.45
CA THR A 41 1.24 -14.92 6.25
C THR A 41 2.49 -14.25 6.82
N VAL A 42 2.71 -14.42 8.12
CA VAL A 42 3.85 -13.83 8.82
C VAL A 42 4.95 -14.83 9.17
N SER A 43 6.15 -14.32 9.42
CA SER A 43 7.26 -15.12 9.95
C SER A 43 7.04 -15.40 11.43
N LYS A 44 7.77 -16.38 11.95
CA LYS A 44 7.72 -16.71 13.37
C LYS A 44 8.17 -15.53 14.24
N GLU A 45 9.22 -14.82 13.82
CA GLU A 45 9.77 -13.67 14.52
C GLU A 45 8.76 -12.53 14.64
N PHE A 46 8.03 -12.23 13.56
CA PHE A 46 7.00 -11.20 13.57
C PHE A 46 5.85 -11.58 14.50
N LYS A 47 5.40 -12.85 14.41
CA LYS A 47 4.35 -13.39 15.27
C LYS A 47 4.70 -13.25 16.76
N GLU A 48 5.93 -13.60 17.13
CA GLU A 48 6.42 -13.52 18.51
C GLU A 48 6.59 -12.06 18.97
N GLN A 49 7.10 -11.19 18.10
CA GLN A 49 7.31 -9.78 18.41
C GLN A 49 6.00 -9.01 18.64
N TYR A 50 4.97 -9.28 17.84
CA TYR A 50 3.71 -8.52 17.87
C TYR A 50 2.55 -9.29 18.50
N HIS A 51 2.79 -10.50 19.03
CA HIS A 51 1.78 -11.36 19.67
C HIS A 51 0.54 -11.62 18.81
N THR A 52 0.76 -11.97 17.53
CA THR A 52 -0.32 -12.14 16.54
C THR A 52 -0.59 -13.60 16.19
N GLY A 53 -1.57 -13.83 15.31
CA GLY A 53 -1.74 -15.07 14.57
C GLY A 53 -0.69 -15.28 13.47
N TRP A 54 -0.77 -16.42 12.78
CA TRP A 54 0.06 -16.71 11.58
C TRP A 54 -0.39 -15.95 10.33
N TYR A 55 -1.64 -15.52 10.32
CA TYR A 55 -2.26 -14.77 9.24
C TYR A 55 -2.79 -13.48 9.84
N ILE A 56 -2.50 -12.35 9.19
CA ILE A 56 -3.03 -11.05 9.58
C ILE A 56 -4.00 -10.60 8.50
N TYR A 57 -5.23 -10.30 8.92
CA TYR A 57 -6.28 -9.84 8.04
C TYR A 57 -6.44 -8.31 8.12
N PRO A 58 -6.94 -7.66 7.05
CA PRO A 58 -7.13 -6.21 7.03
C PRO A 58 -8.15 -5.70 8.07
N THR A 59 -8.96 -6.59 8.64
CA THR A 59 -9.95 -6.30 9.69
C THR A 59 -9.37 -6.30 11.11
N GLU A 60 -8.12 -6.73 11.28
CA GLU A 60 -7.43 -6.76 12.57
C GLU A 60 -6.84 -5.38 12.94
N ASP A 61 -5.86 -5.36 13.84
CA ASP A 61 -5.13 -4.15 14.21
C ASP A 61 -4.50 -3.49 12.97
N LYS A 62 -4.93 -2.27 12.67
CA LYS A 62 -4.52 -1.52 11.49
C LYS A 62 -3.02 -1.23 11.44
N ALA A 63 -2.39 -0.99 12.59
CA ALA A 63 -0.98 -0.68 12.67
C ALA A 63 -0.13 -1.93 12.45
N ILE A 64 -0.56 -3.08 12.99
CA ILE A 64 0.06 -4.39 12.72
C ILE A 64 -0.11 -4.76 11.25
N PHE A 65 -1.31 -4.57 10.69
CA PHE A 65 -1.57 -4.83 9.28
C PHE A 65 -0.75 -3.90 8.35
N ALA A 66 -0.60 -2.63 8.70
CA ALA A 66 0.26 -1.71 7.94
C ALA A 66 1.73 -2.18 7.94
N LYS A 67 2.24 -2.63 9.09
CA LYS A 67 3.60 -3.19 9.22
C LYS A 67 3.78 -4.47 8.41
N VAL A 68 2.82 -5.39 8.50
CA VAL A 68 2.92 -6.67 7.80
C VAL A 68 2.81 -6.47 6.29
N PHE A 69 1.97 -5.55 5.84
CA PHE A 69 1.83 -5.26 4.42
C PHE A 69 3.16 -4.75 3.84
N GLU A 70 3.86 -3.84 4.52
CA GLU A 70 5.14 -3.31 4.04
C GLU A 70 6.26 -4.36 3.99
N GLN A 71 6.26 -5.34 4.89
CA GLN A 71 7.42 -6.21 5.15
C GLN A 71 7.34 -7.61 4.52
N PHE A 72 6.19 -8.04 4.01
CA PHE A 72 5.97 -9.45 3.71
C PHE A 72 5.83 -9.80 2.23
N TYR A 73 5.94 -11.11 1.98
CA TYR A 73 5.97 -11.76 0.66
C TYR A 73 4.92 -11.28 -0.33
N PHE A 74 3.73 -10.90 0.12
CA PHE A 74 2.69 -10.38 -0.76
C PHE A 74 3.18 -9.17 -1.55
N VAL A 75 3.74 -8.16 -0.87
CA VAL A 75 4.26 -6.94 -1.52
C VAL A 75 5.49 -7.24 -2.36
N HIS A 76 6.37 -8.14 -1.92
CA HIS A 76 7.49 -8.57 -2.75
C HIS A 76 7.04 -9.26 -4.05
N GLY A 77 5.98 -10.08 -3.98
CA GLY A 77 5.35 -10.67 -5.16
C GLY A 77 4.77 -9.61 -6.11
N LEU A 78 4.17 -8.54 -5.57
CA LEU A 78 3.73 -7.40 -6.37
C LEU A 78 4.90 -6.66 -7.00
N GLN A 79 5.99 -6.47 -6.28
CA GLN A 79 7.19 -5.82 -6.82
C GLN A 79 7.80 -6.62 -7.98
N GLN A 80 7.79 -7.95 -7.91
CA GLN A 80 8.18 -8.81 -9.04
C GLN A 80 7.26 -8.67 -10.26
N GLN A 81 6.01 -8.26 -10.05
CA GLN A 81 5.05 -7.93 -11.12
C GLN A 81 5.15 -6.47 -11.60
N GLY A 82 6.13 -5.71 -11.09
CA GLY A 82 6.40 -4.33 -11.48
C GLY A 82 5.70 -3.26 -10.63
N TYR A 83 5.01 -3.63 -9.56
CA TYR A 83 4.51 -2.63 -8.61
C TYR A 83 5.67 -1.97 -7.88
N TYR A 84 5.54 -0.68 -7.59
CA TYR A 84 6.60 0.05 -6.91
C TYR A 84 6.03 1.03 -5.89
N TRP A 85 6.80 1.24 -4.84
CA TRP A 85 6.51 2.28 -3.86
C TRP A 85 7.09 3.61 -4.34
N ARG A 86 6.32 4.68 -4.16
CA ARG A 86 6.85 6.05 -4.19
C ARG A 86 6.30 6.85 -3.03
N GLU A 87 6.98 7.94 -2.72
CA GLU A 87 6.48 8.90 -1.73
C GLU A 87 5.30 9.66 -2.33
N LYS A 88 4.27 9.89 -1.51
CA LYS A 88 3.17 10.78 -1.88
C LYS A 88 3.71 12.20 -2.03
N ASP A 89 3.43 12.83 -3.16
CA ASP A 89 3.84 14.19 -3.46
C ASP A 89 2.67 15.19 -3.41
N GLU A 90 2.95 16.47 -3.65
CA GLU A 90 1.95 17.54 -3.65
C GLU A 90 0.95 17.40 -4.82
N ASP A 91 1.38 16.82 -5.94
CA ASP A 91 0.55 16.66 -7.12
C ASP A 91 -0.45 15.51 -6.95
N ASP A 92 -0.21 14.55 -6.05
CA ASP A 92 -1.16 13.48 -5.73
C ASP A 92 -2.50 13.96 -5.15
N GLN A 93 -2.56 15.19 -4.66
CA GLN A 93 -3.81 15.80 -4.18
C GLN A 93 -4.56 16.58 -5.26
N LEU A 94 -3.89 16.87 -6.38
CA LEU A 94 -4.46 17.69 -7.44
C LEU A 94 -5.37 16.85 -8.34
N SER A 95 -6.51 17.43 -8.69
CA SER A 95 -7.35 16.95 -9.78
C SER A 95 -6.58 16.98 -11.10
N LEU A 96 -7.06 16.20 -12.08
CA LEU A 96 -6.46 16.18 -13.42
C LEU A 96 -6.44 17.58 -14.05
N GLU A 97 -7.48 18.38 -13.80
CA GLU A 97 -7.62 19.76 -14.28
C GLU A 97 -6.54 20.68 -13.68
N GLU A 98 -6.27 20.56 -12.37
CA GLU A 98 -5.23 21.32 -11.69
C GLU A 98 -3.82 20.90 -12.13
N LYS A 99 -3.60 19.59 -12.39
CA LYS A 99 -2.33 19.10 -12.95
C LYS A 99 -2.07 19.67 -14.33
N LEU A 100 -3.08 19.69 -15.20
CA LEU A 100 -2.98 20.26 -16.55
C LEU A 100 -2.75 21.78 -16.52
N ALA A 101 -3.40 22.49 -15.59
CA ALA A 101 -3.22 23.94 -15.43
C ALA A 101 -1.78 24.32 -15.03
N LYS A 102 -1.12 23.53 -14.17
CA LYS A 102 0.31 23.74 -13.81
C LYS A 102 1.25 23.62 -15.02
N ILE A 103 0.98 22.70 -15.95
CA ILE A 103 1.81 22.47 -17.14
C ILE A 103 1.75 23.69 -18.08
N ILE A 104 0.56 24.28 -18.24
CA ILE A 104 0.32 25.44 -19.12
C ILE A 104 1.00 26.71 -18.58
N ILE A 105 1.18 26.85 -17.26
CA ILE A 105 1.82 28.04 -16.66
C ILE A 105 3.36 27.98 -16.76
N LEU A 106 3.94 26.80 -16.99
CA LEU A 106 5.39 26.58 -17.10
C LEU A 106 5.89 26.45 -18.55
N SER A 107 5.01 26.64 -19.55
CA SER A 107 5.33 26.64 -21.00
C SER A 107 5.16 28.02 -21.62
#